data_AF-A0A971I599-F1
#
_entry.id   AF-A0A971I599-F1
#
_cell.length_a   1.000
_cell.length_b   1.000
_cell.length_c   1.000
_cell.angle_alpha   90.00
_cell.angle_beta   90.00
_cell.angle_gamma   90.00
#
_symmetry.space_group_name_H-M   'P 1'
#
loop_
_entity.id
_entity.type
_entity.pdbx_description
1 polymer ?
#
loop_
_entity_poly.entity_id
_entity_poly.type
_entity_poly.pdbx_seq_one_letter_code
_entity_poly.pdbx_strand_id
1 'polypeptide(L)' 'SWSRKFLGILIAGLWMAVGYYIFEVFIIRIIDWRANIPNLFANIAQAFVGAVIFLPLSKPLERLKDI' A
#
# COMPACT_ATOMS: atom_id res chain seq x y z
N SER A 1 -9.22 1.85 17.18
CA SER A 1 -9.41 0.40 16.98
C SER A 1 -8.38 -0.12 16.00
N TRP A 2 -7.65 -1.19 16.35
CA TRP A 2 -6.57 -1.76 15.55
C TRP A 2 -7.05 -2.27 14.18
N SER A 3 -8.25 -2.84 14.12
CA SER A 3 -8.90 -3.31 12.88
C SER A 3 -9.22 -2.16 11.91
N ARG A 4 -9.58 -0.97 12.42
CA ARG A 4 -9.82 0.21 11.57
C ARG A 4 -8.54 0.72 10.93
N LYS A 5 -7.42 0.71 11.67
CA LYS A 5 -6.10 1.06 11.12
C LYS A 5 -5.68 0.08 10.04
N PHE A 6 -5.84 -1.22 10.31
CA PHE A 6 -5.53 -2.26 9.32
C PHE A 6 -6.36 -2.09 8.04
N LEU A 7 -7.68 -1.94 8.16
CA LEU A 7 -8.56 -1.67 7.01
C LEU A 7 -8.14 -0.41 6.25
N GLY A 8 -7.82 0.68 6.95
CA GLY A 8 -7.36 1.91 6.34
C GLY A 8 -6.07 1.72 5.54
N ILE A 9 -5.09 1.01 6.09
CA ILE A 9 -3.82 0.72 5.41
C ILE A 9 -4.05 -0.20 4.21
N LEU A 10 -4.93 -1.20 4.33
CA LEU A 10 -5.21 -2.15 3.27
C LEU A 10 -5.90 -1.47 2.08
N ILE A 11 -6.88 -0.59 2.35
CA ILE A 11 -7.54 0.22 1.33
C ILE A 11 -6.55 1.18 0.66
N ALA A 12 -5.72 1.88 1.45
CA ALA A 12 -4.73 2.81 0.91
C ALA A 12 -3.66 2.09 0.05
N GLY A 13 -3.20 0.93 0.50
CA GLY A 13 -2.25 0.09 -0.21
C GLY A 13 -2.81 -0.44 -1.53
N LEU A 14 -4.05 -0.93 -1.53
CA LEU A 14 -4.74 -1.37 -2.75
C LEU A 14 -4.96 -0.21 -3.73
N TRP A 15 -5.40 0.95 -3.23
CA TRP A 15 -5.57 2.14 -4.05
C TRP A 15 -4.24 2.57 -4.71
N MET A 16 -3.15 2.57 -3.94
CA MET A 16 -1.81 2.88 -4.44
C MET A 16 -1.39 1.90 -5.52
N ALA A 17 -1.51 0.59 -5.29
CA ALA A 17 -1.09 -0.44 -6.24
C ALA A 17 -1.87 -0.37 -7.55
N VAL A 18 -3.20 -0.19 -7.47
CA VAL A 18 -4.06 -0.02 -8.66
C VAL A 18 -3.72 1.28 -9.39
N GLY A 19 -3.53 2.38 -8.65
CA GLY A 19 -3.15 3.68 -9.22
C GLY A 19 -1.83 3.61 -9.98
N TYR A 20 -0.82 2.95 -9.40
CA TYR A 20 0.48 2.74 -10.05
C TYR A 20 0.34 1.92 -11.33
N TYR A 21 -0.40 0.82 -11.28
CA TYR A 21 -0.63 -0.02 -12.46
C TYR A 21 -1.34 0.76 -13.59
N ILE A 22 -2.37 1.54 -13.27
CA ILE A 22 -3.06 2.39 -14.25
C ILE A 22 -2.11 3.45 -14.81
N PHE A 23 -1.34 4.12 -13.96
CA PHE A 23 -0.39 5.14 -14.38
C PHE A 23 0.67 4.58 -15.33
N GLU A 24 1.26 3.44 -15.00
CA GLU A 24 2.29 2.79 -15.81
C GLU A 24 1.75 2.30 -17.16
N VAL A 25 0.55 1.70 -17.17
CA VAL A 25 -0.05 1.15 -18.39
C VAL A 25 -0.55 2.27 -19.32
N PHE A 26 -1.28 3.25 -18.80
CA PHE A 26 -1.99 4.22 -19.64
C PHE A 26 -1.21 5.50 -19.91
N ILE A 27 -0.41 5.97 -18.94
CA ILE A 27 0.33 7.23 -19.07
C ILE A 27 1.75 6.95 -19.57
N ILE A 28 2.48 6.12 -18.83
CA ILE A 28 3.89 5.87 -19.14
C ILE A 28 4.05 4.97 -20.38
N ARG A 29 3.12 4.03 -20.62
CA ARG A 29 3.12 3.11 -21.78
C ARG A 29 4.41 2.29 -21.95
N ILE A 30 5.20 2.11 -20.90
CA ILE A 30 6.48 1.38 -20.97
C ILE A 30 6.26 -0.12 -21.17
N ILE A 31 5.18 -0.68 -20.62
CA ILE A 31 4.96 -2.14 -20.57
C ILE A 31 3.54 -2.47 -21.02
N ASP A 32 3.42 -3.52 -21.84
CA ASP A 32 2.15 -4.12 -22.20
C ASP A 32 1.36 -4.49 -20.94
N TRP A 33 0.04 -4.28 -20.92
CA TRP A 33 -0.76 -4.35 -19.69
C TRP A 33 -0.58 -5.67 -18.93
N ARG A 34 -0.40 -6.78 -19.65
CA ARG A 34 -0.15 -8.11 -19.08
C ARG A 34 1.22 -8.24 -18.41
N ALA A 35 2.24 -7.64 -19.00
CA ALA A 35 3.60 -7.70 -18.48
C ALA A 35 3.79 -6.81 -17.25
N ASN A 36 2.85 -5.90 -16.96
CA ASN A 36 2.85 -5.08 -15.75
C ASN A 36 2.11 -5.71 -14.55
N ILE A 37 1.44 -6.85 -14.74
CA ILE A 37 0.74 -7.59 -13.68
C ILE A 37 1.68 -8.00 -12.53
N PRO A 38 2.91 -8.51 -12.77
CA PRO A 38 3.85 -8.80 -11.69
C PRO A 38 4.18 -7.57 -10.82
N ASN A 39 4.28 -6.38 -11.43
CA ASN A 39 4.55 -5.14 -10.70
C ASN A 39 3.37 -4.72 -9.81
N LEU A 40 2.13 -4.94 -10.27
CA LEU A 40 0.94 -4.76 -9.43
C LEU A 40 1.01 -5.64 -8.17
N PHE A 41 1.37 -6.92 -8.32
CA PHE A 41 1.53 -7.82 -7.17
C PHE A 41 2.70 -7.40 -6.27
N ALA A 42 3.81 -6.91 -6.83
CA ALA A 42 4.92 -6.38 -6.05
C ALA A 42 4.48 -5.17 -5.20
N ASN A 43 3.70 -4.25 -5.76
CA ASN A 43 3.16 -3.10 -5.02
C ASN A 43 2.17 -3.52 -3.91
N ILE A 44 1.35 -4.54 -4.15
CA ILE A 44 0.46 -5.12 -3.13
C ILE A 44 1.29 -5.75 -2.00
N ALA A 45 2.32 -6.54 -2.33
CA ALA A 45 3.21 -7.14 -1.34
C ALA A 45 3.96 -6.06 -0.53
N GLN A 46 4.42 -4.99 -1.19
CA GLN A 46 5.05 -3.86 -0.54
C GLN A 46 4.11 -3.16 0.45
N ALA A 47 2.85 -2.93 0.06
CA ALA A 47 1.84 -2.35 0.94
C ALA A 47 1.58 -3.25 2.16
N PHE A 48 1.53 -4.58 1.96
CA PHE A 48 1.38 -5.54 3.05
C PHE A 48 2.56 -5.50 4.03
N VAL A 49 3.79 -5.53 3.53
CA VAL A 49 5.00 -5.41 4.36
C VAL A 49 4.99 -4.11 5.15
N GLY A 50 4.65 -2.99 4.50
CA GLY A 50 4.48 -1.70 5.16
C GLY A 50 3.44 -1.73 6.29
N ALA A 51 2.31 -2.41 6.07
CA ALA A 51 1.27 -2.57 7.09
C ALA A 51 1.74 -3.38 8.31
N VAL A 52 2.44 -4.49 8.06
CA VAL A 52 3.02 -5.36 9.11
C VAL A 52 4.01 -4.60 9.97
N ILE A 53 4.80 -3.70 9.38
CA ILE A 53 5.75 -2.85 10.10
C ILE A 53 5.03 -1.72 10.84
N PHE A 54 4.11 -1.01 10.18
CA PHE A 54 3.48 0.19 10.73
C PHE A 54 2.53 -0.13 11.90
N LEU A 55 1.71 -1.18 11.80
CA LEU A 55 0.71 -1.50 12.82
C LEU A 55 1.26 -1.67 14.25
N PRO A 56 2.35 -2.44 14.50
CA PRO A 56 2.94 -2.55 15.83
C PRO A 56 3.56 -1.22 16.29
N LEU A 57 4.20 -0.46 15.38
CA LEU A 57 4.78 0.86 15.69
C LEU A 57 3.73 1.93 15.99
N SER A 58 2.51 1.79 15.44
CA SER A 58 1.45 2.79 15.59
C SER A 58 0.96 2.96 17.03
N LYS A 59 1.08 1.93 17.89
CA LYS A 59 0.65 1.99 19.30
C LYS A 59 1.56 2.84 20.18
N PRO A 60 2.90 2.63 20.21
CA PRO A 60 3.79 3.48 21.00
C PRO A 60 3.82 4.92 20.48
N LEU A 61 3.72 5.13 19.16
CA LEU A 61 3.67 6.48 18.57
C LEU A 61 2.43 7.27 18.98
N GLU A 62 1.27 6.63 19.16
CA GLU A 62 0.07 7.30 19.68
C GLU A 62 0.27 7.84 21.08
N ARG A 63 1.05 7.17 21.93
CA ARG A 63 1.33 7.62 23.31
C ARG A 63 2.27 8.82 23.38
N LEU A 64 3.10 9.01 22.35
CA LEU A 64 4.00 10.16 22.25
C LEU A 64 3.29 11.41 21.73
N LYS A 65 2.06 11.28 21.22
CA LYS A 65 1.31 12.39 20.62
C LYS A 65 0.73 13.36 21.66
N ASP A 66 0.66 12.93 22.91
CA ASP A 66 0.11 13.69 24.04
C ASP A 66 1.21 14.33 24.92
N ILE A 67 2.48 14.23 24.50
CA ILE A 67 3.65 14.94 25.08
C ILE A 67 3.91 16.19 24.23
#